data_AF-A0A3D4DTN8-F1
#
_entry.id   AF-A0A3D4DTN8-F1
#
_cell.length_a   1.000
_cell.length_b   1.000
_cell.length_c   1.000
_cell.angle_alpha   90.00
_cell.angle_beta   90.00
_cell.angle_gamma   90.00
#
_symmetry.space_group_name_H-M   'P 1'
#
loop_
_entity.id
_entity.type
_entity.pdbx_description
1 polymer ?
#
loop_
_entity_poly.entity_id
_entity_poly.type
_entity_poly.pdbx_seq_one_letter_code
_entity_poly.pdbx_strand_id
1 'polypeptide(L)'
;MPGSATPAIERLLRGISTDHVETVRDAWRDLLAEGKAAVPAVRDKLDSDVWERAPRGPSGRYLGLLLAILDELDRNAFAKVVHLLSAGRLHPLHRRTVEVMAQRLSDQPTGHIGPGIPVYVAHDIDGSALVIARLARWGNTPDLGLEKVTRIDVIAKAASMDYLGLYNMLYSGIILAWPAVPRRGFLGWLGRIQEEFTFYHEVGHHACRHVEGGTVAEQEDEADDYARQMFRHAHPTATAFARGPAWVAGKLMRALVSDETLRRAGVRTPTD
;
A
#
# COMPACT_ATOMS: atom_id res chain seq x y z
N MET A 1 -30.47 -13.99 1.27
CA MET A 1 -29.99 -14.52 -0.01
C MET A 1 -28.53 -14.12 -0.13
N PRO A 2 -27.55 -15.04 -0.02
CA PRO A 2 -26.17 -14.70 -0.36
C PRO A 2 -26.14 -14.31 -1.84
N GLY A 3 -25.83 -13.03 -2.14
CA GLY A 3 -25.58 -12.61 -3.51
C GLY A 3 -24.38 -13.38 -4.05
N SER A 4 -24.42 -13.81 -5.31
CA SER A 4 -23.24 -14.43 -5.90
C SER A 4 -22.15 -13.37 -6.02
N ALA A 5 -20.97 -13.58 -5.46
CA ALA A 5 -19.80 -12.69 -5.64
C ALA A 5 -19.32 -12.58 -7.10
N THR A 6 -19.87 -13.42 -7.98
CA THR A 6 -19.52 -13.53 -9.40
C THR A 6 -19.50 -12.20 -10.16
N PRO A 7 -20.50 -11.30 -10.04
CA PRO A 7 -20.50 -10.02 -10.74
C PRO A 7 -19.34 -9.11 -10.29
N ALA A 8 -18.98 -9.14 -9.00
CA ALA A 8 -17.86 -8.37 -8.47
C ALA A 8 -16.52 -8.91 -9.03
N ILE A 9 -16.33 -10.22 -9.09
CA ILE A 9 -15.14 -10.83 -9.72
C ILE A 9 -15.08 -10.50 -11.21
N GLU A 10 -16.18 -10.59 -11.94
CA GLU A 10 -16.21 -10.25 -13.36
C GLU A 10 -15.90 -8.77 -13.61
N ARG A 11 -16.40 -7.88 -12.76
CA ARG A 11 -16.06 -6.45 -12.81
C ARG A 11 -14.59 -6.23 -12.49
N LEU A 12 -14.05 -6.94 -11.49
CA LEU A 12 -12.63 -6.88 -11.11
C LEU A 12 -11.72 -7.26 -12.30
N LEU A 13 -11.98 -8.42 -12.92
CA LEU A 13 -11.19 -8.91 -14.05
C LEU A 13 -11.33 -8.00 -15.28
N ARG A 14 -12.53 -7.45 -15.52
CA ARG A 14 -12.77 -6.48 -16.59
C ARG A 14 -11.96 -5.21 -16.38
N GLY A 15 -11.95 -4.65 -15.17
CA GLY A 15 -11.16 -3.46 -14.84
C GLY A 15 -9.66 -3.66 -15.13
N ILE A 16 -9.12 -4.84 -14.82
CA ILE A 16 -7.72 -5.18 -15.14
C ILE A 16 -7.50 -5.32 -16.64
N SER A 17 -8.49 -5.82 -17.38
CA SER A 17 -8.40 -5.96 -18.83
C SER A 17 -8.40 -4.64 -19.59
N THR A 18 -9.02 -3.61 -19.00
CA THR A 18 -9.19 -2.27 -19.58
C THR A 18 -8.31 -1.23 -18.90
N ASP A 19 -7.42 -1.65 -18.00
CA ASP A 19 -6.60 -0.78 -17.15
C ASP A 19 -7.41 0.34 -16.44
N HIS A 20 -8.66 0.04 -16.03
CA HIS A 20 -9.58 0.99 -15.40
C HIS A 20 -9.55 0.83 -13.88
N VAL A 21 -8.68 1.62 -13.24
CA VAL A 21 -8.31 1.48 -11.82
C VAL A 21 -9.52 1.57 -10.88
N GLU A 22 -10.46 2.48 -11.13
CA GLU A 22 -11.66 2.66 -10.30
C GLU A 22 -12.52 1.41 -10.29
N THR A 23 -12.71 0.80 -11.45
CA THR A 23 -13.47 -0.44 -11.61
C THR A 23 -12.84 -1.58 -10.83
N VAL A 24 -11.51 -1.70 -10.86
CA VAL A 24 -10.78 -2.74 -10.11
C VAL A 24 -10.93 -2.51 -8.61
N ARG A 25 -10.70 -1.29 -8.14
CA ARG A 25 -10.78 -0.92 -6.73
C ARG A 25 -12.18 -1.15 -6.15
N ASP A 26 -13.21 -0.67 -6.83
CA ASP A 26 -14.58 -0.78 -6.33
C ASP A 26 -15.04 -2.24 -6.31
N ALA A 27 -14.66 -3.02 -7.33
CA ALA A 27 -14.86 -4.46 -7.32
C ALA A 27 -14.10 -5.18 -6.20
N TRP A 28 -12.85 -4.79 -5.92
CA TRP A 28 -12.07 -5.32 -4.81
C TRP A 28 -12.73 -5.06 -3.46
N ARG A 29 -13.14 -3.81 -3.22
CA ARG A 29 -13.84 -3.39 -1.99
C ARG A 29 -15.14 -4.14 -1.78
N ASP A 30 -15.91 -4.36 -2.85
CA ASP A 30 -17.15 -5.14 -2.77
C ASP A 30 -16.86 -6.60 -2.39
N LEU A 31 -15.82 -7.22 -2.96
CA LEU A 31 -15.38 -8.56 -2.56
C LEU A 31 -14.96 -8.62 -1.08
N LEU A 32 -14.18 -7.64 -0.62
CA LEU A 32 -13.79 -7.56 0.80
C LEU A 32 -14.99 -7.35 1.72
N ALA A 33 -15.98 -6.56 1.31
CA ALA A 33 -17.22 -6.35 2.06
C ALA A 33 -18.06 -7.63 2.17
N GLU A 34 -18.06 -8.48 1.15
CA GLU A 34 -18.66 -9.82 1.20
C GLU A 34 -17.84 -10.79 2.08
N GLY A 35 -16.54 -10.56 2.21
CA GLY A 35 -15.63 -11.35 3.05
C GLY A 35 -15.60 -12.83 2.64
N LYS A 36 -15.69 -13.73 3.62
CA LYS A 36 -15.61 -15.18 3.36
C LYS A 36 -16.69 -15.71 2.41
N ALA A 37 -17.82 -15.00 2.23
CA ALA A 37 -18.86 -15.41 1.29
C ALA A 37 -18.39 -15.34 -0.18
N ALA A 38 -17.38 -14.51 -0.50
CA ALA A 38 -16.83 -14.40 -1.84
C ALA A 38 -15.79 -15.49 -2.18
N VAL A 39 -15.28 -16.21 -1.18
CA VAL A 39 -14.22 -17.23 -1.35
C VAL A 39 -14.58 -18.30 -2.38
N PRO A 40 -15.79 -18.91 -2.41
CA PRO A 40 -16.12 -19.93 -3.40
C PRO A 40 -15.97 -19.41 -4.84
N ALA A 41 -16.50 -18.22 -5.14
CA ALA A 41 -16.45 -17.68 -6.50
C ALA A 41 -15.02 -17.35 -6.95
N VAL A 42 -14.14 -16.91 -6.04
CA VAL A 42 -12.71 -16.71 -6.34
C VAL A 42 -12.02 -18.05 -6.61
N ARG A 43 -12.31 -19.07 -5.79
CA ARG A 43 -11.78 -20.43 -5.98
C ARG A 43 -12.23 -21.05 -7.30
N ASP A 44 -13.49 -20.89 -7.67
CA ASP A 44 -14.02 -21.40 -8.94
C ASP A 44 -13.30 -20.80 -10.15
N LYS A 45 -12.89 -19.53 -10.09
CA LYS A 45 -12.06 -18.92 -11.15
C LYS A 45 -10.62 -19.42 -11.14
N LEU A 46 -10.07 -19.70 -9.97
CA LEU A 46 -8.72 -20.25 -9.83
C LEU A 46 -8.66 -21.73 -10.27
N ASP A 47 -9.76 -22.47 -10.18
CA ASP A 47 -9.92 -23.84 -10.67
C ASP A 47 -10.23 -23.88 -12.18
N SER A 48 -9.36 -23.28 -12.99
CA SER A 48 -9.50 -23.24 -14.44
C SER A 48 -8.27 -23.83 -15.13
N ASP A 49 -8.51 -24.61 -16.18
CA ASP A 49 -7.46 -25.17 -17.05
C ASP A 49 -6.71 -24.11 -17.87
N VAL A 50 -7.19 -22.85 -17.87
CA VAL A 50 -6.56 -21.75 -18.58
C VAL A 50 -5.11 -21.50 -18.11
N TRP A 51 -4.80 -21.83 -16.86
CA TRP A 51 -3.46 -21.65 -16.28
C TRP A 51 -2.42 -22.65 -16.80
N GLU A 52 -2.84 -23.75 -17.45
CA GLU A 52 -1.94 -24.69 -18.12
C GLU A 52 -1.37 -24.11 -19.43
N ARG A 53 -2.05 -23.11 -20.00
CA ARG A 53 -1.74 -22.55 -21.31
C ARG A 53 -0.86 -21.31 -21.18
N ALA A 54 -0.15 -20.95 -22.25
CA ALA A 54 0.60 -19.70 -22.30
C ALA A 54 -0.34 -18.50 -22.06
N PRO A 55 0.03 -17.54 -21.19
CA PRO A 55 -0.83 -16.40 -20.90
C PRO A 55 -1.11 -15.60 -22.17
N ARG A 56 -2.37 -15.20 -22.35
CA ARG A 56 -2.81 -14.35 -23.46
C ARG A 56 -3.45 -13.09 -22.89
N GLY A 57 -2.97 -11.94 -23.35
CA GLY A 57 -3.42 -10.64 -22.83
C GLY A 57 -3.23 -10.54 -21.31
N PRO A 58 -4.24 -10.08 -20.55
CA PRO A 58 -4.13 -9.84 -19.11
C PRO A 58 -4.19 -11.10 -18.23
N SER A 59 -4.25 -12.31 -18.80
CA SER A 59 -4.46 -13.54 -18.00
C SER A 59 -3.38 -13.79 -16.94
N GLY A 60 -2.14 -13.37 -17.19
CA GLY A 60 -1.07 -13.43 -16.18
C GLY A 60 -1.36 -12.55 -14.95
N ARG A 61 -1.96 -11.36 -15.17
CA ARG A 61 -2.36 -10.44 -14.10
C ARG A 61 -3.55 -10.99 -13.31
N TYR A 62 -4.49 -11.65 -13.98
CA TYR A 62 -5.67 -12.24 -13.32
C TYR A 62 -5.30 -13.26 -12.26
N LEU A 63 -4.36 -14.17 -12.54
CA LEU A 63 -3.95 -15.18 -11.58
C LEU A 63 -3.38 -14.55 -10.30
N GLY A 64 -2.45 -13.59 -10.44
CA GLY A 64 -1.87 -12.89 -9.29
C GLY A 64 -2.92 -12.12 -8.49
N LEU A 65 -3.85 -11.45 -9.19
CA LEU A 65 -4.95 -10.71 -8.59
C LEU A 65 -5.91 -11.61 -7.79
N LEU A 66 -6.35 -12.72 -8.39
CA LEU A 66 -7.26 -13.68 -7.76
C LEU A 66 -6.62 -14.34 -6.53
N LEU A 67 -5.32 -14.65 -6.60
CA LEU A 67 -4.56 -15.16 -5.46
C LEU A 67 -4.44 -14.11 -4.35
N ALA A 68 -4.18 -12.85 -4.71
CA ALA A 68 -4.05 -11.78 -3.74
C ALA A 68 -5.38 -11.49 -3.01
N ILE A 69 -6.52 -11.47 -3.71
CA ILE A 69 -7.82 -11.26 -3.06
C ILE A 69 -8.16 -12.45 -2.18
N LEU A 70 -7.82 -13.68 -2.62
CA LEU A 70 -8.06 -14.87 -1.81
C LEU A 70 -7.27 -14.84 -0.50
N ASP A 71 -6.02 -14.34 -0.51
CA ASP A 71 -5.19 -14.16 0.69
C ASP A 71 -5.84 -13.19 1.68
N GLU A 72 -6.43 -12.09 1.17
CA GLU A 72 -7.14 -11.11 2.01
C GLU A 72 -8.49 -11.63 2.54
N LEU A 73 -9.24 -12.40 1.73
CA LEU A 73 -10.56 -12.93 2.14
C LEU A 73 -10.44 -14.10 3.12
N ASP A 74 -9.53 -15.04 2.85
CA ASP A 74 -9.31 -16.24 3.67
C ASP A 74 -7.93 -16.84 3.42
N ARG A 75 -6.97 -16.49 4.30
CA ARG A 75 -5.59 -16.99 4.24
C ARG A 75 -5.47 -18.52 4.22
N ASN A 76 -6.40 -19.25 4.86
CA ASN A 76 -6.38 -20.71 4.83
C ASN A 76 -6.84 -21.25 3.47
N ALA A 77 -7.85 -20.61 2.86
CA ALA A 77 -8.26 -20.94 1.50
C ALA A 77 -7.16 -20.62 0.49
N PHE A 78 -6.48 -19.48 0.65
CA PHE A 78 -5.31 -19.11 -0.13
C PHE A 78 -4.20 -20.17 -0.04
N ALA A 79 -3.80 -20.57 1.16
CA ALA A 79 -2.78 -21.61 1.37
C ALA A 79 -3.13 -22.93 0.65
N LYS A 80 -4.40 -23.36 0.74
CA LYS A 80 -4.87 -24.56 0.04
C LYS A 80 -4.78 -24.41 -1.47
N VAL A 81 -5.23 -23.28 -2.02
CA VAL A 81 -5.20 -23.05 -3.47
C VAL A 81 -3.77 -22.93 -3.99
N VAL A 82 -2.87 -22.24 -3.29
CA VAL A 82 -1.45 -22.18 -3.66
C VAL A 82 -0.85 -23.58 -3.68
N HIS A 83 -1.12 -24.40 -2.68
CA HIS A 83 -0.62 -25.78 -2.63
C HIS A 83 -1.12 -26.61 -3.82
N LEU A 84 -2.43 -26.53 -4.12
CA LEU A 84 -3.04 -27.22 -5.26
C LEU A 84 -2.43 -26.77 -6.60
N LEU A 85 -2.34 -25.47 -6.84
CA LEU A 85 -1.77 -24.92 -8.07
C LEU A 85 -0.28 -25.27 -8.22
N SER A 86 0.48 -25.26 -7.12
CA SER A 86 1.90 -25.62 -7.11
C SER A 86 2.14 -27.09 -7.47
N ALA A 87 1.24 -27.98 -7.07
CA ALA A 87 1.28 -29.40 -7.41
C ALA A 87 0.74 -29.69 -8.82
N GLY A 88 -0.06 -28.77 -9.38
CA GLY A 88 -0.72 -28.92 -10.67
C GLY A 88 0.17 -28.68 -11.88
N ARG A 89 -0.41 -28.91 -13.06
CA ARG A 89 0.18 -28.48 -14.32
C ARG A 89 -0.06 -26.97 -14.45
N LEU A 90 1.00 -26.22 -14.71
CA LEU A 90 0.94 -24.78 -14.93
C LEU A 90 1.93 -24.43 -16.03
N HIS A 91 1.57 -23.46 -16.86
CA HIS A 91 2.54 -22.82 -17.74
C HIS A 91 3.66 -22.17 -16.91
N PRO A 92 4.93 -22.14 -17.36
CA PRO A 92 6.05 -21.59 -16.58
C PRO A 92 5.83 -20.18 -16.02
N LEU A 93 5.19 -19.30 -16.79
CA LEU A 93 4.87 -17.93 -16.32
C LEU A 93 3.84 -17.92 -15.19
N HIS A 94 2.78 -18.74 -15.28
CA HIS A 94 1.79 -18.86 -14.21
C HIS A 94 2.38 -19.52 -12.97
N ARG A 95 3.25 -20.53 -13.15
CA ARG A 95 4.02 -21.14 -12.07
C ARG A 95 4.86 -20.10 -11.33
N ARG A 96 5.54 -19.21 -12.06
CA ARG A 96 6.33 -18.14 -11.43
C ARG A 96 5.45 -17.19 -10.60
N THR A 97 4.26 -16.84 -11.09
CA THR A 97 3.29 -16.06 -10.31
C THR A 97 2.90 -16.79 -9.02
N VAL A 98 2.57 -18.09 -9.09
CA VAL A 98 2.22 -18.89 -7.92
C VAL A 98 3.39 -18.99 -6.95
N GLU A 99 4.63 -19.19 -7.42
CA GLU A 99 5.83 -19.21 -6.58
C GLU A 99 6.03 -17.89 -5.83
N VAL A 100 5.89 -16.74 -6.51
CA VAL A 100 6.00 -15.42 -5.88
C VAL A 100 4.88 -15.23 -4.85
N MET A 101 3.64 -15.58 -5.18
CA MET A 101 2.52 -15.49 -4.25
C MET A 101 2.68 -16.44 -3.05
N ALA A 102 3.23 -17.63 -3.26
CA ALA A 102 3.47 -18.62 -2.20
C ALA A 102 4.43 -18.10 -1.12
N GLN A 103 5.33 -17.18 -1.45
CA GLN A 103 6.22 -16.56 -0.46
C GLN A 103 5.41 -15.84 0.64
N ARG A 104 4.24 -15.28 0.32
CA ARG A 104 3.32 -14.65 1.29
C ARG A 104 2.80 -15.63 2.36
N LEU A 105 2.84 -16.94 2.11
CA LEU A 105 2.48 -17.94 3.13
C LEU A 105 3.50 -17.99 4.27
N SER A 106 4.77 -17.72 3.96
CA SER A 106 5.85 -17.68 4.94
C SER A 106 6.00 -16.31 5.59
N ASP A 107 5.48 -15.26 4.97
CA ASP A 107 5.51 -13.91 5.52
C ASP A 107 4.73 -13.84 6.83
N GLN A 108 5.44 -13.48 7.90
CA GLN A 108 4.84 -13.15 9.19
C GLN A 108 4.83 -11.63 9.34
N PRO A 109 3.74 -11.04 9.85
CA PRO A 109 3.75 -9.63 10.21
C PRO A 109 4.91 -9.38 11.18
N THR A 110 5.68 -8.33 10.91
CA THR A 110 6.72 -7.85 11.82
C THR A 110 6.11 -7.28 13.11
N GLY A 111 4.90 -6.72 13.00
CA GLY A 111 4.13 -6.21 14.12
C GLY A 111 2.69 -5.92 13.71
N HIS A 112 1.94 -5.30 14.62
CA HIS A 112 0.57 -4.86 14.37
C HIS A 112 0.37 -3.44 14.91
N ILE A 113 -0.53 -2.67 14.31
CA ILE A 113 -0.94 -1.36 14.81
C ILE A 113 -2.46 -1.25 14.94
N GLY A 114 -2.91 -0.32 15.79
CA GLY A 114 -4.34 -0.04 16.00
C GLY A 114 -5.15 -1.32 16.29
N PRO A 115 -6.26 -1.58 15.58
CA PRO A 115 -7.16 -2.72 15.82
C PRO A 115 -6.59 -4.07 15.34
N GLY A 116 -5.27 -4.20 15.21
CA GLY A 116 -4.60 -5.44 14.76
C GLY A 116 -4.24 -5.44 13.28
N ILE A 117 -3.99 -4.28 12.68
CA ILE A 117 -3.57 -4.18 11.28
C ILE A 117 -2.14 -4.73 11.16
N PRO A 118 -1.90 -5.79 10.37
CA PRO A 118 -0.58 -6.37 10.23
C PRO A 118 0.36 -5.42 9.48
N VAL A 119 1.58 -5.29 9.99
CA VAL A 119 2.66 -4.51 9.38
C VAL A 119 3.79 -5.44 8.95
N TYR A 120 4.18 -5.36 7.69
CA TYR A 120 5.29 -6.10 7.11
C TYR A 120 6.42 -5.13 6.80
N VAL A 121 7.60 -5.37 7.36
CA VAL A 121 8.78 -4.56 7.09
C VAL A 121 9.73 -5.37 6.21
N ALA A 122 10.12 -4.80 5.07
CA ALA A 122 11.07 -5.42 4.17
C ALA A 122 12.40 -5.71 4.90
N HIS A 123 13.02 -6.84 4.53
CA HIS A 123 14.22 -7.37 5.20
C HIS A 123 15.46 -6.49 5.04
N ASP A 124 15.43 -5.56 4.07
CA ASP A 124 16.48 -4.59 3.77
C ASP A 124 16.34 -3.27 4.55
N ILE A 125 15.35 -3.15 5.44
CA ILE A 125 15.22 -2.04 6.38
C ILE A 125 15.82 -2.40 7.72
N ASP A 126 16.87 -1.67 8.12
CA ASP A 126 17.47 -1.80 9.43
C ASP A 126 16.53 -1.29 10.53
N GLY A 127 16.44 -2.04 11.64
CA GLY A 127 15.71 -1.61 12.83
C GLY A 127 14.19 -1.71 12.71
N SER A 128 13.68 -2.78 12.10
CA SER A 128 12.25 -3.05 11.94
C SER A 128 11.43 -2.87 13.23
N ALA A 129 11.95 -3.25 14.40
CA ALA A 129 11.31 -3.01 15.70
C ALA A 129 11.04 -1.52 15.99
N LEU A 130 11.94 -0.62 15.57
CA LEU A 130 11.76 0.82 15.71
C LEU A 130 10.70 1.36 14.75
N VAL A 131 10.62 0.80 13.53
CA VAL A 131 9.55 1.10 12.57
C VAL A 131 8.20 0.75 13.17
N ILE A 132 8.05 -0.47 13.68
CA ILE A 132 6.82 -0.93 14.34
C ILE A 132 6.46 -0.03 15.53
N ALA A 133 7.42 0.29 16.40
CA ALA A 133 7.15 1.16 17.55
C ALA A 133 6.66 2.56 17.13
N ARG A 134 7.20 3.11 16.04
CA ARG A 134 6.74 4.41 15.50
C ARG A 134 5.35 4.31 14.91
N LEU A 135 5.11 3.34 14.04
CA LEU A 135 3.80 3.14 13.41
C LEU A 135 2.72 2.83 14.45
N ALA A 136 3.03 2.05 15.49
CA ALA A 136 2.10 1.80 16.58
C ALA A 136 1.75 3.08 17.34
N ARG A 137 2.75 3.93 17.61
CA ARG A 137 2.53 5.24 18.24
C ARG A 137 1.69 6.17 17.35
N TRP A 138 2.03 6.29 16.08
CA TRP A 138 1.31 7.16 15.14
C TRP A 138 -0.10 6.63 14.84
N GLY A 139 -0.26 5.31 14.77
CA GLY A 139 -1.54 4.61 14.58
C GLY A 139 -2.52 4.79 15.73
N ASN A 140 -2.06 5.24 16.91
CA ASN A 140 -2.90 5.57 18.05
C ASN A 140 -3.32 7.05 18.08
N THR A 141 -3.07 7.81 17.02
CA THR A 141 -3.52 9.20 16.90
C THR A 141 -5.05 9.25 16.91
N PRO A 142 -5.68 10.12 17.73
CA PRO A 142 -7.13 10.27 17.75
C PRO A 142 -7.71 10.61 16.38
N ASP A 143 -8.83 9.96 16.04
CA ASP A 143 -9.58 10.12 14.79
C ASP A 143 -8.84 9.66 13.52
N LEU A 144 -7.75 8.90 13.67
CA LEU A 144 -7.03 8.33 12.54
C LEU A 144 -7.86 7.21 11.88
N GLY A 145 -8.14 7.37 10.58
CA GLY A 145 -9.06 6.54 9.79
C GLY A 145 -8.43 5.24 9.30
N LEU A 146 -8.16 4.32 10.23
CA LEU A 146 -7.52 3.03 9.94
C LEU A 146 -8.50 1.86 9.75
N GLU A 147 -9.81 2.07 9.92
CA GLU A 147 -10.82 1.01 10.06
C GLU A 147 -10.96 0.07 8.86
N LYS A 148 -10.51 0.49 7.67
CA LYS A 148 -10.55 -0.30 6.43
C LYS A 148 -9.16 -0.61 5.86
N VAL A 149 -8.10 -0.22 6.56
CA VAL A 149 -6.73 -0.58 6.17
C VAL A 149 -6.51 -2.05 6.51
N THR A 150 -6.22 -2.86 5.50
CA THR A 150 -6.05 -4.32 5.67
C THR A 150 -4.62 -4.71 6.03
N ARG A 151 -3.65 -3.89 5.61
CA ARG A 151 -2.21 -4.17 5.72
C ARG A 151 -1.39 -2.90 5.57
N ILE A 152 -0.21 -2.88 6.19
CA ILE A 152 0.82 -1.88 5.93
C ILE A 152 2.11 -2.59 5.51
N ASP A 153 2.66 -2.17 4.38
CA ASP A 153 3.94 -2.60 3.88
C ASP A 153 4.96 -1.48 4.01
N VAL A 154 6.10 -1.78 4.61
CA VAL A 154 7.21 -0.83 4.73
C VAL A 154 8.35 -1.34 3.86
N ILE A 155 8.72 -0.55 2.85
CA ILE A 155 9.75 -0.91 1.86
C ILE A 155 10.90 0.09 1.90
N ALA A 156 12.11 -0.36 1.60
CA ALA A 156 13.24 0.55 1.51
C ALA A 156 13.02 1.59 0.40
N LYS A 157 13.28 2.86 0.73
CA LYS A 157 13.26 3.95 -0.24
C LYS A 157 14.39 3.76 -1.25
N ALA A 158 14.04 3.54 -2.52
CA ALA A 158 15.00 3.46 -3.63
C ALA A 158 14.98 4.75 -4.47
N ALA A 159 16.11 5.09 -5.11
CA ALA A 159 16.20 6.27 -5.98
C ALA A 159 15.32 6.17 -7.24
N SER A 160 14.99 4.95 -7.65
CA SER A 160 14.08 4.66 -8.76
C SER A 160 12.61 4.72 -8.36
N MET A 161 12.30 4.96 -7.09
CA MET A 161 10.93 5.22 -6.65
C MET A 161 10.72 6.73 -6.70
N ASP A 162 10.02 7.20 -7.73
CA ASP A 162 9.67 8.62 -7.88
C ASP A 162 8.68 9.11 -6.80
N TYR A 163 8.20 8.21 -5.93
CA TYR A 163 7.17 8.48 -4.92
C TYR A 163 7.56 7.88 -3.54
N LEU A 164 7.24 8.63 -2.48
CA LEU A 164 7.62 8.36 -1.07
C LEU A 164 6.64 7.44 -0.31
N GLY A 165 5.56 7.04 -0.95
CA GLY A 165 4.51 6.16 -0.47
C GLY A 165 3.65 5.77 -1.66
N LEU A 166 3.05 4.58 -1.61
CA LEU A 166 2.05 4.17 -2.57
C LEU A 166 0.86 3.64 -1.79
N TYR A 167 -0.25 4.35 -1.83
CA TYR A 167 -1.52 3.70 -1.61
C TYR A 167 -1.73 2.71 -2.76
N ASN A 168 -1.49 1.43 -2.50
CA ASN A 168 -1.78 0.39 -3.49
C ASN A 168 -3.30 0.21 -3.52
N MET A 169 -3.92 1.00 -4.38
CA MET A 169 -5.38 1.11 -4.52
C MET A 169 -6.08 -0.21 -4.70
N LEU A 170 -5.34 -1.22 -5.17
CA LEU A 170 -5.87 -2.56 -5.39
C LEU A 170 -6.09 -3.33 -4.08
N TYR A 171 -5.34 -3.06 -3.00
CA TYR A 171 -5.32 -3.94 -1.82
C TYR A 171 -5.84 -3.31 -0.53
N SER A 172 -6.37 -2.07 -0.58
CA SER A 172 -6.67 -1.27 0.64
C SER A 172 -5.50 -1.27 1.65
N GLY A 173 -4.27 -1.41 1.12
CA GLY A 173 -3.04 -1.48 1.87
C GLY A 173 -2.25 -0.20 1.71
N ILE A 174 -1.50 0.16 2.74
CA ILE A 174 -0.62 1.33 2.74
C ILE A 174 0.80 0.85 2.50
N ILE A 175 1.48 1.38 1.48
CA ILE A 175 2.91 1.16 1.27
C ILE A 175 3.67 2.41 1.69
N LEU A 176 4.56 2.28 2.66
CA LEU A 176 5.42 3.35 3.17
C LEU A 176 6.85 3.15 2.69
N ALA A 177 7.42 4.15 2.01
CA ALA A 177 8.85 4.14 1.74
C ALA A 177 9.62 4.62 2.97
N TRP A 178 10.58 3.82 3.41
CA TRP A 178 11.36 4.07 4.62
C TRP A 178 12.85 4.18 4.31
N PRO A 179 13.61 5.06 4.99
CA PRO A 179 15.06 5.09 4.78
C PRO A 179 15.68 3.75 5.18
N ALA A 180 16.47 3.17 4.27
CA ALA A 180 17.20 1.92 4.55
C ALA A 180 18.16 2.07 5.74
N VAL A 181 18.78 3.24 5.90
CA VAL A 181 19.74 3.54 6.97
C VAL A 181 19.23 4.65 7.89
N PRO A 182 19.18 4.44 9.22
CA PRO A 182 18.77 5.46 10.17
C PRO A 182 19.70 6.69 10.13
N ARG A 183 19.11 7.88 9.98
CA ARG A 183 19.83 9.15 10.12
C ARG A 183 19.90 9.54 11.60
N ARG A 184 21.03 10.12 12.03
CA ARG A 184 21.26 10.60 13.41
C ARG A 184 21.13 12.12 13.50
N GLY A 185 20.97 12.61 14.73
CA GLY A 185 20.94 14.05 15.02
C GLY A 185 19.74 14.78 14.41
N PHE A 186 19.94 16.04 14.07
CA PHE A 186 18.89 16.94 13.56
C PHE A 186 18.25 16.42 12.25
N LEU A 187 19.05 15.94 11.30
CA LEU A 187 18.55 15.36 10.04
C LEU A 187 17.72 14.09 10.29
N GLY A 188 18.10 13.29 11.29
CA GLY A 188 17.28 12.16 11.74
C GLY A 188 15.95 12.59 12.35
N TRP A 189 15.95 13.66 13.14
CA TRP A 189 14.72 14.21 13.69
C TRP A 189 13.78 14.75 12.60
N LEU A 190 14.30 15.50 11.62
CA LEU A 190 13.51 15.97 10.48
C LEU A 190 12.96 14.81 9.63
N GLY A 191 13.79 13.81 9.36
CA GLY A 191 13.36 12.60 8.64
C GLY A 191 12.17 11.92 9.31
N ARG A 192 12.18 11.82 10.64
CA ARG A 192 11.05 11.24 11.41
C ARG A 192 9.75 12.02 11.25
N ILE A 193 9.82 13.35 11.22
CA ILE A 193 8.63 14.19 11.02
C ILE A 193 8.08 13.96 9.62
N GLN A 194 8.97 13.89 8.61
CA GLN A 194 8.57 13.61 7.25
C GLN A 194 7.93 12.22 7.11
N GLU A 195 8.55 11.18 7.69
CA GLU A 195 8.00 9.81 7.72
C GLU A 195 6.61 9.78 8.37
N GLU A 196 6.43 10.46 9.50
CA GLU A 196 5.13 10.57 10.19
C GLU A 196 4.08 11.28 9.35
N PHE A 197 4.46 12.39 8.72
CA PHE A 197 3.56 13.13 7.84
C PHE A 197 3.16 12.30 6.62
N THR A 198 4.12 11.60 5.98
CA THR A 198 3.85 10.68 4.88
C THR A 198 2.90 9.57 5.33
N PHE A 199 3.10 8.98 6.52
CA PHE A 199 2.15 8.00 7.05
C PHE A 199 0.73 8.53 7.14
N TYR A 200 0.52 9.72 7.73
CA TYR A 200 -0.82 10.31 7.80
C TYR A 200 -1.38 10.70 6.43
N HIS A 201 -0.54 11.12 5.49
CA HIS A 201 -0.96 11.43 4.11
C HIS A 201 -1.47 10.19 3.37
N GLU A 202 -0.77 9.06 3.46
CA GLU A 202 -1.25 7.80 2.89
C GLU A 202 -2.54 7.30 3.57
N VAL A 203 -2.67 7.48 4.89
CA VAL A 203 -3.94 7.23 5.59
C VAL A 203 -5.03 8.19 5.11
N GLY A 204 -4.69 9.45 4.79
CA GLY A 204 -5.61 10.43 4.22
C GLY A 204 -6.19 9.98 2.88
N HIS A 205 -5.35 9.47 1.97
CA HIS A 205 -5.84 8.85 0.72
C HIS A 205 -6.84 7.72 0.99
N HIS A 206 -6.60 6.92 2.01
CA HIS A 206 -7.50 5.86 2.40
C HIS A 206 -8.82 6.38 2.99
N ALA A 207 -8.75 7.27 3.97
CA ALA A 207 -9.89 7.85 4.68
C ALA A 207 -10.83 8.61 3.74
N CYS A 208 -10.26 9.40 2.82
CA CYS A 208 -11.00 10.17 1.81
C CYS A 208 -11.36 9.36 0.56
N ARG A 209 -10.98 8.07 0.52
CA ARG A 209 -11.27 7.12 -0.58
C ARG A 209 -10.77 7.60 -1.94
N HIS A 210 -9.60 8.22 -1.96
CA HIS A 210 -8.92 8.69 -3.17
C HIS A 210 -8.67 7.56 -4.18
N VAL A 211 -8.58 7.95 -5.44
CA VAL A 211 -8.58 7.06 -6.62
C VAL A 211 -7.32 7.18 -7.46
N GLU A 212 -6.50 8.17 -7.16
CA GLU A 212 -5.36 8.56 -7.96
C GLU A 212 -4.33 9.19 -7.02
N GLY A 213 -3.58 8.34 -6.30
CA GLY A 213 -2.45 8.83 -5.50
C GLY A 213 -1.41 9.46 -6.42
N GLY A 214 -1.27 10.78 -6.34
CA GLY A 214 -0.26 11.58 -7.01
C GLY A 214 -0.67 12.27 -8.32
N THR A 215 -1.86 12.01 -8.88
CA THR A 215 -2.24 12.56 -10.21
C THR A 215 -3.40 13.55 -10.18
N VAL A 216 -4.27 13.50 -9.17
CA VAL A 216 -5.35 14.49 -8.98
C VAL A 216 -4.97 15.48 -7.89
N ALA A 217 -4.70 16.73 -8.27
CA ALA A 217 -4.21 17.76 -7.35
C ALA A 217 -5.15 17.97 -6.15
N GLU A 218 -6.46 17.91 -6.36
CA GLU A 218 -7.45 18.06 -5.28
C GLU A 218 -7.37 16.92 -4.26
N GLN A 219 -7.10 15.68 -4.71
CA GLN A 219 -6.92 14.52 -3.81
C GLN A 219 -5.62 14.64 -3.01
N GLU A 220 -4.55 15.14 -3.64
CA GLU A 220 -3.29 15.42 -2.94
C GLU A 220 -3.46 16.48 -1.87
N ASP A 221 -4.17 17.57 -2.18
CA ASP A 221 -4.45 18.65 -1.23
C ASP A 221 -5.32 18.17 -0.06
N GLU A 222 -6.35 17.37 -0.33
CA GLU A 222 -7.20 16.78 0.71
C GLU A 222 -6.41 15.80 1.61
N ALA A 223 -5.55 14.97 1.03
CA ALA A 223 -4.67 14.07 1.80
C ALA A 223 -3.63 14.85 2.64
N ASP A 224 -3.07 15.93 2.10
CA ASP A 224 -2.17 16.84 2.82
C ASP A 224 -2.88 17.52 4.00
N ASP A 225 -4.12 17.96 3.82
CA ASP A 225 -4.90 18.59 4.88
C ASP A 225 -5.30 17.60 5.98
N TYR A 226 -5.67 16.38 5.59
CA TYR A 226 -5.87 15.27 6.52
C TYR A 226 -4.59 14.99 7.33
N ALA A 227 -3.44 14.88 6.66
CA ALA A 227 -2.16 14.63 7.29
C ALA A 227 -1.79 15.73 8.30
N ARG A 228 -2.04 17.00 7.94
CA ARG A 228 -1.84 18.14 8.85
C ARG A 228 -2.75 18.05 10.06
N GLN A 229 -4.02 17.69 9.88
CA GLN A 229 -4.96 17.53 11.00
C GLN A 229 -4.46 16.45 11.98
N MET A 230 -4.11 15.27 11.47
CA MET A 230 -3.61 14.16 12.28
C MET A 230 -2.29 14.49 12.97
N PHE A 231 -1.38 15.18 12.27
CA PHE A 231 -0.14 15.63 12.89
C PHE A 231 -0.39 16.60 14.06
N ARG A 232 -1.40 17.47 13.97
CA ARG A 232 -1.77 18.34 15.09
C ARG A 232 -2.36 17.56 16.27
N HIS A 233 -3.16 16.53 15.99
CA HIS A 233 -3.72 15.65 17.01
C HIS A 233 -2.65 14.83 17.72
N ALA A 234 -1.63 14.36 16.99
CA ALA A 234 -0.50 13.62 17.55
C ALA A 234 0.44 14.49 18.39
N HIS A 235 0.54 15.79 18.07
CA HIS A 235 1.47 16.74 18.72
C HIS A 235 0.74 18.00 19.26
N PRO A 236 -0.16 17.87 20.24
CA PRO A 236 -0.99 18.98 20.72
C PRO A 236 -0.17 20.10 21.40
N THR A 237 0.96 19.76 22.02
CA THR A 237 1.83 20.75 22.67
C THR A 237 2.67 21.53 21.66
N ALA A 238 3.20 20.87 20.63
CA ALA A 238 4.01 21.52 19.59
C ALA A 238 3.19 22.55 18.80
N THR A 239 1.92 22.26 18.54
CA THR A 239 1.01 23.14 17.80
C THR A 239 0.55 24.36 18.60
N ALA A 240 0.46 24.23 19.93
CA ALA A 240 0.19 25.37 20.80
C ALA A 240 1.30 26.43 20.75
N PHE A 241 2.57 26.00 20.63
CA PHE A 241 3.73 26.90 20.51
C PHE A 241 4.01 27.34 19.06
N ALA A 242 3.56 26.59 18.05
CA ALA A 242 3.80 26.86 16.63
C ALA A 242 2.71 27.71 15.94
N ARG A 243 1.88 28.46 16.68
CA ARG A 243 0.97 29.49 16.12
C ARG A 243 1.72 30.71 15.52
N GLY A 244 2.93 30.50 15.00
CA GLY A 244 3.82 31.44 14.30
C GLY A 244 4.56 30.73 13.13
N PRO A 245 5.49 31.41 12.41
CA PRO A 245 5.82 31.23 10.98
C PRO A 245 6.53 29.91 10.56
N ALA A 246 6.45 28.84 11.35
CA ALA A 246 7.06 27.54 11.05
C ALA A 246 6.51 26.84 9.79
N TRP A 247 5.33 27.24 9.30
CA TRP A 247 4.71 26.65 8.11
C TRP A 247 5.39 27.04 6.78
N VAL A 248 6.00 28.23 6.71
CA VAL A 248 6.79 28.67 5.53
C VAL A 248 8.01 27.77 5.33
N ALA A 249 8.56 27.20 6.41
CA ALA A 249 9.68 26.28 6.35
C ALA A 249 9.33 24.95 5.66
N GLY A 250 8.08 24.47 5.72
CA GLY A 250 7.67 23.20 5.12
C GLY A 250 7.68 23.21 3.58
N LYS A 251 7.20 24.30 2.96
CA LYS A 251 7.27 24.48 1.49
C LYS A 251 8.72 24.70 1.02
N LEU A 252 9.51 25.47 1.78
CA LEU A 252 10.94 25.66 1.50
C LEU A 252 11.75 24.37 1.64
N MET A 253 11.43 23.51 2.61
CA MET A 253 12.10 22.23 2.81
C MET A 253 11.78 21.23 1.70
N ARG A 254 10.54 21.18 1.19
CA ARG A 254 10.21 20.38 -0.01
C ARG A 254 11.02 20.87 -1.23
N ALA A 255 11.13 22.19 -1.43
CA ALA A 255 11.93 22.75 -2.51
C ALA A 255 13.44 22.43 -2.38
N LEU A 256 14.00 22.53 -1.18
CA LEU A 256 15.42 22.23 -0.91
C LEU A 256 15.76 20.75 -1.08
N VAL A 257 14.87 19.84 -0.66
CA VAL A 257 15.07 18.41 -0.83
C VAL A 257 14.96 18.00 -2.30
N SER A 258 14.02 18.59 -3.05
CA SER A 258 13.91 18.33 -4.50
C SER A 258 15.13 18.86 -5.27
N ASP A 259 15.65 20.04 -4.92
CA ASP A 259 16.81 20.64 -5.58
C ASP A 259 18.12 19.88 -5.31
N GLU A 260 18.33 19.38 -4.08
CA GLU A 260 19.50 18.55 -3.76
C GLU A 260 19.42 17.15 -4.41
N THR A 261 18.20 16.62 -4.59
CA THR A 261 17.97 15.36 -5.29
C THR A 261 18.26 15.51 -6.80
N LEU A 262 17.84 16.62 -7.41
CA LEU A 262 18.14 16.96 -8.80
C LEU A 262 19.65 17.17 -9.03
N ARG A 263 20.33 17.86 -8.12
CA ARG A 263 21.79 18.06 -8.18
C ARG A 263 22.59 16.77 -8.04
N ARG A 264 22.17 15.84 -7.17
CA ARG A 264 22.83 14.52 -7.03
C ARG A 264 22.56 13.58 -8.20
N ALA A 265 21.44 13.74 -8.90
CA ALA A 265 21.11 12.97 -10.09
C ALA A 265 21.90 13.41 -11.35
N GLY A 266 22.74 14.44 -11.26
CA GLY A 266 23.52 14.93 -12.41
C GLY A 266 22.68 15.54 -13.53
N VAL A 267 21.41 15.88 -13.23
CA VAL A 267 20.50 16.53 -14.18
C VAL A 267 20.95 17.98 -14.31
N ARG A 268 21.68 18.29 -15.39
CA ARG A 268 21.97 19.69 -15.75
C ARG A 268 20.65 20.38 -16.10
N THR A 269 20.32 21.44 -15.37
CA THR A 269 19.22 22.32 -15.76
C THR A 269 19.51 22.93 -17.12
N PRO A 270 18.55 22.98 -18.06
CA PRO A 270 18.74 23.60 -19.35
C PRO A 270 18.67 25.11 -19.18
N THR A 271 19.78 25.72 -18.76
CA THR A 271 20.11 27.15 -18.92
C THR A 271 21.43 27.40 -18.23
N ASP A 272 22.52 27.10 -18.95
CA ASP A 272 23.79 27.85 -19.02
C ASP A 272 24.66 27.24 -20.14
#